data_AF-A0A6J4KPQ9-F1
#
_entry.id   AF-A0A6J4KPQ9-F1
#
_cell.length_a   1.000
_cell.length_b   1.000
_cell.length_c   1.000
_cell.angle_alpha   90.00
_cell.angle_beta   90.00
_cell.angle_gamma   90.00
#
_symmetry.space_group_name_H-M   'P 1'
#
loop_
_entity.id
_entity.type
_entity.pdbx_description
1 polymer ?
#
loop_
_entity_poly.entity_id
_entity_poly.type
_entity_poly.pdbx_seq_one_letter_code
_entity_poly.pdbx_strand_id
1 'polypeptide(L)'
;MKTGTLNVAGTLDASAPNGGNGGFIETSASRVNVAAGARVTTAAPVGKTGSWLIDPSDFTIGSAPGDNIAGSTLAAQLVTNNIQITTNGAGTQNGDIFVNDAVSWSASGGPTTLTLTADRNVNINAAITATNGNLVVCCGQDVNVNAAITTTNGSVLLSAGRDINQRGAITVTDGNLLMCAAEDVNIMGAITLTRGTNDPTRSLGLPRGLTLSADTDGTGPGIAGGTVVFDSLAPRAVVTAAPVTIYYNPISYTAPTDYSTRLTLTEGAALRQFMLVFAAGGDRAFNGTTAATLSGLKGSPAGVTLVAGPGASANYDTPEVGTGKRITFTGYTLAGTNAGAY
;
A
#
# COMPACT_ATOMS: atom_id res chain seq x y z
N MET A 1 -19.50 -5.07 13.15
CA MET A 1 -20.63 -4.58 14.00
C MET A 1 -21.93 -4.67 13.21
N LYS A 2 -23.06 -5.13 13.78
CA LYS A 2 -24.29 -5.36 12.99
C LYS A 2 -25.17 -4.12 12.79
N THR A 3 -25.25 -3.22 13.77
CA THR A 3 -26.09 -2.00 13.76
C THR A 3 -25.47 -0.90 14.65
N GLY A 4 -26.03 0.31 14.61
CA GLY A 4 -25.66 1.43 15.50
C GLY A 4 -25.03 2.61 14.77
N THR A 5 -25.37 3.83 15.21
CA THR A 5 -24.86 5.09 14.66
C THR A 5 -24.22 5.92 15.75
N LEU A 6 -22.98 6.35 15.53
CA LEU A 6 -22.28 7.35 16.33
C LEU A 6 -22.22 8.67 15.57
N ASN A 7 -22.69 9.76 16.19
CA ASN A 7 -22.54 11.12 15.65
C ASN A 7 -21.51 11.87 16.50
N VAL A 8 -20.31 12.11 15.95
CA VAL A 8 -19.21 12.81 16.61
C VAL A 8 -19.37 14.31 16.38
N ALA A 9 -19.42 15.06 17.48
CA ALA A 9 -19.47 16.53 17.50
C ALA A 9 -18.73 17.06 18.75
N GLY A 10 -18.61 18.38 18.89
CA GLY A 10 -17.91 18.99 20.03
C GLY A 10 -16.42 18.70 20.00
N THR A 11 -15.79 18.58 21.17
CA THR A 11 -14.34 18.39 21.30
C THR A 11 -14.01 17.03 21.92
N LEU A 12 -13.10 16.29 21.29
CA LEU A 12 -12.41 15.13 21.85
C LEU A 12 -10.92 15.47 21.94
N ASP A 13 -10.37 15.51 23.16
CA ASP A 13 -9.00 15.99 23.41
C ASP A 13 -8.18 14.93 24.15
N ALA A 14 -7.15 14.43 23.47
CA ALA A 14 -6.10 13.58 24.01
C ALA A 14 -4.72 14.18 23.66
N SER A 15 -4.60 15.50 23.64
CA SER A 15 -3.36 16.21 23.35
C SER A 15 -2.38 16.19 24.53
N ALA A 16 -1.11 16.47 24.24
CA ALA A 16 -0.02 16.58 25.21
C ALA A 16 0.69 17.95 25.09
N PRO A 17 0.02 19.07 25.46
CA PRO A 17 0.52 20.42 25.19
C PRO A 17 1.75 20.80 26.02
N ASN A 18 1.91 20.21 27.22
CA ASN A 18 2.99 20.51 28.15
C ASN A 18 4.15 19.50 28.08
N GLY A 19 4.20 18.69 27.01
CA GLY A 19 5.18 17.63 26.81
C GLY A 19 4.60 16.21 26.90
N GLY A 20 5.36 15.24 26.41
CA GLY A 20 4.89 13.86 26.21
C GLY A 20 4.34 13.61 24.80
N ASN A 21 3.91 12.37 24.54
CA ASN A 21 3.28 11.99 23.27
C ASN A 21 1.77 12.23 23.33
N GLY A 22 1.17 12.52 22.18
CA GLY A 22 -0.27 12.61 22.03
C GLY A 22 -0.93 11.26 22.26
N GLY A 23 -2.15 11.29 22.79
CA GLY A 23 -2.93 10.11 23.11
C GLY A 23 -3.61 9.48 21.89
N PHE A 24 -4.48 8.51 22.19
CA PHE A 24 -5.26 7.78 21.22
C PHE A 24 -6.75 8.04 21.44
N ILE A 25 -7.48 8.29 20.36
CA ILE A 25 -8.94 8.42 20.36
C ILE A 25 -9.49 7.39 19.37
N GLU A 26 -10.54 6.66 19.76
CA GLU A 26 -11.28 5.77 18.87
C GLU A 26 -12.76 6.16 18.84
N THR A 27 -13.32 6.20 17.63
CA THR A 27 -14.77 6.37 17.41
C THR A 27 -15.26 5.24 16.51
N SER A 28 -15.99 4.29 17.10
CA SER A 28 -16.43 3.06 16.44
C SER A 28 -17.95 2.85 16.55
N ALA A 29 -18.57 2.40 15.46
CA ALA A 29 -19.99 2.04 15.36
C ALA A 29 -20.23 1.33 14.01
N SER A 30 -21.43 0.82 13.71
CA SER A 30 -21.71 0.38 12.33
C SER A 30 -21.67 1.54 11.33
N ARG A 31 -22.16 2.72 11.74
CA ARG A 31 -22.01 3.99 11.03
C ARG A 31 -21.44 5.05 11.97
N VAL A 32 -20.36 5.70 11.56
CA VAL A 32 -19.80 6.87 12.25
C VAL A 32 -20.01 8.10 11.37
N ASN A 33 -20.62 9.15 11.91
CA ASN A 33 -20.77 10.45 11.24
C ASN A 33 -19.99 11.51 12.03
N VAL A 34 -19.26 12.38 11.36
CA VAL A 34 -18.48 13.45 11.97
C VAL A 34 -19.05 14.79 11.54
N ALA A 35 -19.56 15.55 12.50
CA ALA A 35 -20.12 16.87 12.25
C ALA A 35 -19.02 17.87 11.85
N ALA A 36 -19.36 18.86 11.02
CA ALA A 36 -18.43 19.91 10.58
C ALA A 36 -17.79 20.69 11.75
N GLY A 37 -18.49 20.81 12.88
CA GLY A 37 -17.99 21.48 14.08
C GLY A 37 -17.16 20.60 15.02
N ALA A 38 -16.95 19.31 14.71
CA ALA A 38 -16.16 18.42 15.55
C ALA A 38 -14.69 18.87 15.60
N ARG A 39 -14.07 18.77 16.77
CA ARG A 39 -12.64 19.02 16.99
C ARG A 39 -12.03 17.84 17.72
N VAL A 40 -11.17 17.11 17.04
CA VAL A 40 -10.43 15.99 17.60
C VAL A 40 -8.97 16.39 17.64
N THR A 41 -8.34 16.30 18.81
CA THR A 41 -6.92 16.65 18.95
C THR A 41 -6.16 15.60 19.74
N THR A 42 -5.05 15.20 19.16
CA THR A 42 -4.02 14.31 19.69
C THR A 42 -2.65 14.98 19.54
N ALA A 43 -2.63 16.30 19.39
CA ALA A 43 -1.44 17.08 19.12
C ALA A 43 -0.43 16.97 20.27
N ALA A 44 0.86 16.89 19.92
CA ALA A 44 1.95 16.86 20.89
C ALA A 44 3.14 17.68 20.37
N PRO A 45 3.30 18.94 20.82
CA PRO A 45 4.33 19.84 20.27
C PRO A 45 5.77 19.36 20.50
N VAL A 46 6.02 18.62 21.58
CA VAL A 46 7.36 18.17 22.02
C VAL A 46 7.51 16.64 21.90
N GLY A 47 6.48 15.92 21.44
CA GLY A 47 6.48 14.47 21.32
C GLY A 47 5.92 13.98 19.99
N LYS A 48 5.60 12.69 19.93
CA LYS A 48 4.92 12.13 18.77
C LYS A 48 3.45 12.55 18.81
N THR A 49 2.94 13.11 17.71
CA THR A 49 1.51 13.31 17.50
C THR A 49 0.79 11.97 17.65
N GLY A 50 -0.32 11.97 18.39
CA GLY A 50 -1.12 10.78 18.61
C GLY A 50 -1.99 10.42 17.40
N SER A 51 -3.01 9.60 17.64
CA SER A 51 -3.83 9.01 16.57
C SER A 51 -5.31 9.03 16.89
N TRP A 52 -6.12 9.29 15.87
CA TRP A 52 -7.57 9.09 15.90
C TRP A 52 -7.96 7.95 14.95
N LEU A 53 -8.53 6.87 15.51
CA LEU A 53 -9.11 5.76 14.77
C LEU A 53 -10.62 5.97 14.59
N ILE A 54 -11.08 5.87 13.35
CA ILE A 54 -12.49 5.81 12.96
C ILE A 54 -12.75 4.41 12.43
N ASP A 55 -13.62 3.63 13.09
CA ASP A 55 -13.90 2.23 12.74
C ASP A 55 -15.40 2.00 12.46
N PRO A 56 -15.86 2.25 11.21
CA PRO A 56 -17.20 1.97 10.74
C PRO A 56 -17.29 0.69 9.88
N SER A 57 -18.48 0.30 9.43
CA SER A 57 -18.62 -0.82 8.47
C SER A 57 -18.32 -0.44 7.02
N ASP A 58 -18.70 0.77 6.60
CA ASP A 58 -18.29 1.45 5.35
C ASP A 58 -17.96 2.91 5.73
N PHE A 59 -17.17 3.61 4.91
CA PHE A 59 -16.91 5.03 5.14
C PHE A 59 -16.81 5.86 3.87
N THR A 60 -17.58 6.95 3.81
CA THR A 60 -17.53 7.92 2.74
C THR A 60 -17.03 9.27 3.26
N ILE A 61 -15.87 9.69 2.75
CA ILE A 61 -15.41 11.07 2.83
C ILE A 61 -16.11 11.83 1.70
N GLY A 62 -17.06 12.68 2.06
CA GLY A 62 -17.99 13.29 1.13
C GLY A 62 -18.86 14.37 1.79
N SER A 63 -19.44 15.24 0.97
CA SER A 63 -20.28 16.36 1.41
C SER A 63 -21.76 16.20 1.04
N ALA A 64 -22.15 15.07 0.41
CA ALA A 64 -23.54 14.79 0.08
C ALA A 64 -24.32 14.34 1.33
N PRO A 65 -25.65 14.50 1.36
CA PRO A 65 -26.48 13.97 2.44
C PRO A 65 -26.26 12.46 2.60
N GLY A 66 -25.87 12.04 3.82
CA GLY A 66 -25.57 10.65 4.12
C GLY A 66 -24.07 10.30 4.07
N ASP A 67 -23.19 11.18 3.60
CA ASP A 67 -21.75 10.97 3.73
C ASP A 67 -21.31 11.10 5.20
N ASN A 68 -20.16 10.49 5.54
CA ASN A 68 -19.74 10.34 6.93
C ASN A 68 -18.95 11.53 7.45
N ILE A 69 -18.09 12.13 6.61
CA ILE A 69 -17.30 13.32 6.94
C ILE A 69 -16.98 14.11 5.67
N ALA A 70 -17.15 15.42 5.69
CA ALA A 70 -16.71 16.26 4.57
C ALA A 70 -15.18 16.25 4.44
N GLY A 71 -14.67 16.34 3.20
CA GLY A 71 -13.21 16.33 2.95
C GLY A 71 -12.49 17.48 3.63
N SER A 72 -13.13 18.66 3.66
CA SER A 72 -12.65 19.85 4.38
C SER A 72 -12.59 19.65 5.91
N THR A 73 -13.57 18.96 6.49
CA THR A 73 -13.58 18.63 7.93
C THR A 73 -12.44 17.67 8.26
N LEU A 74 -12.25 16.61 7.48
CA LEU A 74 -11.15 15.65 7.67
C LEU A 74 -9.79 16.35 7.53
N ALA A 75 -9.62 17.16 6.48
CA ALA A 75 -8.41 17.93 6.23
C ALA A 75 -8.03 18.83 7.40
N ALA A 76 -9.01 19.52 8.01
CA ALA A 76 -8.76 20.36 9.18
C ALA A 76 -8.23 19.57 10.39
N GLN A 77 -8.69 18.32 10.59
CA GLN A 77 -8.18 17.47 11.66
C GLN A 77 -6.76 16.96 11.36
N LEU A 78 -6.45 16.62 10.10
CA LEU A 78 -5.13 16.13 9.67
C LEU A 78 -3.99 17.14 9.87
N VAL A 79 -4.29 18.42 10.05
CA VAL A 79 -3.27 19.46 10.34
C VAL A 79 -2.48 19.13 11.62
N THR A 80 -3.09 18.47 12.60
CA THR A 80 -2.47 18.19 13.91
C THR A 80 -2.64 16.75 14.40
N ASN A 81 -3.22 15.85 13.60
CA ASN A 81 -3.54 14.48 14.00
C ASN A 81 -3.09 13.48 12.95
N ASN A 82 -2.64 12.31 13.39
CA ASN A 82 -2.69 11.12 12.53
C ASN A 82 -4.11 10.57 12.56
N ILE A 83 -4.68 10.23 11.40
CA ILE A 83 -6.05 9.71 11.31
C ILE A 83 -6.04 8.39 10.57
N GLN A 84 -6.67 7.40 11.19
CA GLN A 84 -6.85 6.08 10.62
C GLN A 84 -8.35 5.85 10.43
N ILE A 85 -8.75 5.52 9.21
CA ILE A 85 -10.11 5.09 8.89
C ILE A 85 -10.00 3.63 8.50
N THR A 86 -10.58 2.76 9.33
CA THR A 86 -10.50 1.30 9.11
C THR A 86 -11.91 0.75 9.01
N THR A 87 -12.25 0.04 7.94
CA THR A 87 -13.49 -0.74 7.90
C THR A 87 -13.17 -2.18 8.30
N ASN A 88 -13.65 -2.61 9.47
CA ASN A 88 -13.45 -3.98 9.95
C ASN A 88 -14.68 -4.87 9.65
N GLY A 89 -14.44 -5.96 8.91
CA GLY A 89 -15.46 -6.89 8.40
C GLY A 89 -16.26 -7.66 9.46
N ALA A 90 -17.58 -7.71 9.22
CA ALA A 90 -18.67 -8.59 9.68
C ALA A 90 -20.00 -7.80 9.89
N GLY A 91 -20.15 -6.65 9.22
CA GLY A 91 -21.42 -5.93 9.09
C GLY A 91 -22.23 -6.43 7.88
N THR A 92 -23.37 -5.80 7.61
CA THR A 92 -24.18 -6.03 6.39
C THR A 92 -23.69 -5.23 5.18
N GLN A 93 -22.69 -4.38 5.40
CA GLN A 93 -22.08 -3.47 4.44
C GLN A 93 -20.84 -4.10 3.82
N ASN A 94 -20.33 -3.50 2.73
CA ASN A 94 -19.29 -4.12 1.93
C ASN A 94 -17.93 -4.12 2.62
N GLY A 95 -17.62 -3.13 3.45
CA GLY A 95 -16.26 -2.88 3.92
C GLY A 95 -15.48 -1.93 3.01
N ASP A 96 -16.14 -1.06 2.26
CA ASP A 96 -15.50 -0.13 1.31
C ASP A 96 -15.23 1.24 1.95
N ILE A 97 -14.18 1.92 1.47
CA ILE A 97 -13.93 3.34 1.75
C ILE A 97 -14.01 4.14 0.44
N PHE A 98 -14.71 5.26 0.46
CA PHE A 98 -14.87 6.18 -0.66
C PHE A 98 -14.34 7.58 -0.31
N VAL A 99 -13.45 8.12 -1.16
CA VAL A 99 -13.01 9.52 -1.09
C VAL A 99 -13.68 10.27 -2.24
N ASN A 100 -14.85 10.83 -1.99
CA ASN A 100 -15.69 11.54 -2.96
C ASN A 100 -15.58 13.07 -2.87
N ASP A 101 -14.93 13.57 -1.82
CA ASP A 101 -14.67 14.99 -1.61
C ASP A 101 -13.17 15.22 -1.37
N ALA A 102 -12.66 16.36 -1.80
CA ALA A 102 -11.23 16.61 -1.80
C ALA A 102 -10.69 16.74 -0.37
N VAL A 103 -9.52 16.14 -0.11
CA VAL A 103 -8.83 16.22 1.19
C VAL A 103 -7.48 16.90 0.97
N SER A 104 -7.35 18.13 1.46
CA SER A 104 -6.11 18.91 1.29
C SER A 104 -5.63 19.47 2.62
N TRP A 105 -4.47 19.03 3.10
CA TRP A 105 -3.92 19.48 4.38
C TRP A 105 -2.43 19.82 4.30
N SER A 106 -2.01 20.66 5.24
CA SER A 106 -0.60 20.90 5.55
C SER A 106 -0.40 20.59 7.02
N ALA A 107 0.44 19.61 7.35
CA ALA A 107 0.69 19.29 8.75
C ALA A 107 1.39 20.47 9.44
N SER A 108 0.94 20.80 10.65
CA SER A 108 1.59 21.76 11.54
C SER A 108 2.40 20.99 12.59
N GLY A 109 3.72 21.24 12.63
CA GLY A 109 4.65 20.47 13.45
C GLY A 109 5.30 19.32 12.67
N GLY A 110 5.27 18.11 13.23
CA GLY A 110 5.77 16.90 12.57
C GLY A 110 4.82 16.38 11.49
N PRO A 111 5.27 15.46 10.61
CA PRO A 111 4.42 14.90 9.58
C PRO A 111 3.21 14.16 10.16
N THR A 112 2.02 14.41 9.59
CA THR A 112 0.79 13.68 9.92
C THR A 112 0.40 12.72 8.80
N THR A 113 -0.26 11.62 9.15
CA THR A 113 -0.62 10.57 8.19
C THR A 113 -2.13 10.35 8.14
N LEU A 114 -2.69 10.32 6.93
CA LEU A 114 -3.99 9.72 6.66
C LEU A 114 -3.79 8.25 6.29
N THR A 115 -4.36 7.34 7.06
CA THR A 115 -4.37 5.90 6.78
C THR A 115 -5.80 5.46 6.46
N LEU A 116 -6.00 4.85 5.30
CA LEU A 116 -7.24 4.22 4.88
C LEU A 116 -7.03 2.71 4.80
N THR A 117 -7.75 1.94 5.61
CA THR A 117 -7.68 0.48 5.62
C THR A 117 -9.06 -0.10 5.37
N ALA A 118 -9.30 -0.64 4.18
CA ALA A 118 -10.60 -1.20 3.83
C ALA A 118 -10.62 -2.74 3.85
N ASP A 119 -11.69 -3.36 4.34
CA ASP A 119 -11.90 -4.82 4.19
C ASP A 119 -12.01 -5.21 2.70
N ARG A 120 -12.68 -4.37 1.89
CA ARG A 120 -12.80 -4.56 0.44
C ARG A 120 -11.99 -3.54 -0.35
N ASN A 121 -12.61 -2.46 -0.84
CA ASN A 121 -11.96 -1.54 -1.77
C ASN A 121 -11.75 -0.16 -1.15
N VAL A 122 -10.74 0.54 -1.65
CA VAL A 122 -10.61 1.99 -1.46
C VAL A 122 -10.78 2.68 -2.81
N ASN A 123 -11.77 3.56 -2.91
CA ASN A 123 -12.07 4.31 -4.13
C ASN A 123 -11.75 5.79 -3.93
N ILE A 124 -10.67 6.28 -4.56
CA ILE A 124 -10.23 7.67 -4.48
C ILE A 124 -10.77 8.43 -5.70
N ASN A 125 -11.96 9.01 -5.56
CA ASN A 125 -12.70 9.70 -6.61
C ASN A 125 -12.51 11.23 -6.60
N ALA A 126 -11.94 11.78 -5.54
CA ALA A 126 -11.57 13.18 -5.40
C ALA A 126 -10.11 13.33 -4.96
N ALA A 127 -9.55 14.52 -5.20
CA ALA A 127 -8.13 14.76 -5.01
C ALA A 127 -7.70 14.66 -3.54
N ILE A 128 -6.54 14.06 -3.30
CA ILE A 128 -5.85 14.06 -2.00
C ILE A 128 -4.55 14.84 -2.15
N THR A 129 -4.37 15.90 -1.35
CA THR A 129 -3.17 16.74 -1.35
C THR A 129 -2.60 16.87 0.07
N ALA A 130 -1.34 16.51 0.26
CA ALA A 130 -0.67 16.60 1.56
C ALA A 130 0.64 17.39 1.45
N THR A 131 0.85 18.34 2.35
CA THR A 131 2.16 19.00 2.56
C THR A 131 2.66 18.66 3.96
N ASN A 132 3.90 18.20 4.06
CA ASN A 132 4.44 17.59 5.28
C ASN A 132 3.51 16.48 5.81
N GLY A 133 2.85 15.72 4.93
CA GLY A 133 1.88 14.71 5.33
C GLY A 133 1.97 13.48 4.44
N ASN A 134 1.64 12.32 5.01
CA ASN A 134 1.72 11.04 4.33
C ASN A 134 0.33 10.48 4.03
N LEU A 135 0.25 9.62 3.02
CA LEU A 135 -0.94 8.84 2.71
C LEU A 135 -0.61 7.35 2.73
N VAL A 136 -1.39 6.58 3.48
CA VAL A 136 -1.34 5.12 3.48
C VAL A 136 -2.72 4.60 3.08
N VAL A 137 -2.75 3.71 2.10
CA VAL A 137 -3.96 3.06 1.64
C VAL A 137 -3.71 1.56 1.57
N CYS A 138 -4.48 0.79 2.32
CA CYS A 138 -4.45 -0.66 2.35
C CYS A 138 -5.86 -1.21 2.15
N CYS A 139 -6.02 -2.28 1.40
CA CYS A 139 -7.33 -2.91 1.26
C CYS A 139 -7.28 -4.41 0.93
N GLY A 140 -8.35 -5.15 1.22
CA GLY A 140 -8.44 -6.58 0.93
C GLY A 140 -8.73 -6.93 -0.55
N GLN A 141 -9.24 -5.97 -1.32
CA GLN A 141 -9.47 -6.09 -2.77
C GLN A 141 -8.67 -5.00 -3.48
N ASP A 142 -9.35 -4.01 -4.09
CA ASP A 142 -8.72 -3.09 -5.03
C ASP A 142 -8.52 -1.68 -4.46
N VAL A 143 -7.36 -1.08 -4.78
CA VAL A 143 -7.16 0.36 -4.65
C VAL A 143 -7.43 1.01 -6.00
N ASN A 144 -8.51 1.78 -6.09
CA ASN A 144 -8.89 2.51 -7.30
C ASN A 144 -8.56 3.99 -7.15
N VAL A 145 -7.50 4.46 -7.83
CA VAL A 145 -7.10 5.87 -7.84
C VAL A 145 -7.70 6.54 -9.08
N ASN A 146 -8.85 7.18 -8.94
CA ASN A 146 -9.57 7.86 -10.03
C ASN A 146 -9.30 9.37 -10.08
N ALA A 147 -8.78 9.94 -9.00
CA ALA A 147 -8.41 11.35 -8.88
C ALA A 147 -6.96 11.54 -8.44
N ALA A 148 -6.47 12.78 -8.52
CA ALA A 148 -5.07 13.08 -8.26
C ALA A 148 -4.67 12.85 -6.79
N ILE A 149 -3.48 12.26 -6.59
CA ILE A 149 -2.79 12.21 -5.29
C ILE A 149 -1.53 13.07 -5.40
N THR A 150 -1.38 14.05 -4.52
CA THR A 150 -0.21 14.93 -4.47
C THR A 150 0.37 14.98 -3.07
N THR A 151 1.65 14.70 -2.93
CA THR A 151 2.39 14.86 -1.66
C THR A 151 3.64 15.70 -1.86
N THR A 152 3.87 16.63 -0.93
CA THR A 152 5.12 17.41 -0.82
C THR A 152 5.70 17.19 0.57
N ASN A 153 6.95 16.75 0.63
CA ASN A 153 7.64 16.39 1.87
C ASN A 153 6.90 15.31 2.68
N GLY A 154 6.39 14.30 1.97
CA GLY A 154 5.61 13.19 2.51
C GLY A 154 5.53 12.03 1.52
N SER A 155 5.26 10.83 2.01
CA SER A 155 5.26 9.61 1.21
C SER A 155 3.86 9.02 1.01
N VAL A 156 3.74 8.15 0.02
CA VAL A 156 2.52 7.43 -0.33
C VAL A 156 2.77 5.93 -0.35
N LEU A 157 1.95 5.17 0.37
CA LEU A 157 1.84 3.72 0.26
C LEU A 157 0.45 3.35 -0.27
N LEU A 158 0.39 2.61 -1.38
CA LEU A 158 -0.81 1.95 -1.87
C LEU A 158 -0.58 0.43 -1.81
N SER A 159 -1.42 -0.30 -1.08
CA SER A 159 -1.36 -1.74 -0.93
C SER A 159 -2.73 -2.37 -1.19
N ALA A 160 -2.81 -3.33 -2.11
CA ALA A 160 -4.06 -4.00 -2.49
C ALA A 160 -3.95 -5.51 -2.32
N GLY A 161 -5.02 -6.13 -1.79
CA GLY A 161 -5.18 -7.59 -1.73
C GLY A 161 -5.58 -8.22 -3.07
N ARG A 162 -5.83 -7.39 -4.09
CA ARG A 162 -5.92 -7.75 -5.51
C ARG A 162 -5.15 -6.70 -6.31
N ASP A 163 -5.83 -5.78 -6.98
CA ASP A 163 -5.23 -4.85 -7.93
C ASP A 163 -5.05 -3.44 -7.38
N ILE A 164 -4.04 -2.75 -7.90
CA ILE A 164 -4.00 -1.28 -7.86
C ILE A 164 -4.35 -0.76 -9.25
N ASN A 165 -5.44 0.01 -9.35
CA ASN A 165 -5.89 0.65 -10.58
C ASN A 165 -5.62 2.16 -10.54
N GLN A 166 -4.47 2.58 -11.04
CA GLN A 166 -4.02 3.98 -11.02
C GLN A 166 -4.43 4.72 -12.30
N ARG A 167 -5.55 5.45 -12.26
CA ARG A 167 -6.06 6.29 -13.36
C ARG A 167 -5.75 7.78 -13.14
N GLY A 168 -5.88 8.25 -11.91
CA GLY A 168 -5.57 9.61 -11.49
C GLY A 168 -4.06 9.82 -11.34
N ALA A 169 -3.58 11.03 -11.62
CA ALA A 169 -2.16 11.35 -11.53
C ALA A 169 -1.64 11.21 -10.07
N ILE A 170 -0.44 10.66 -9.90
CA ILE A 170 0.26 10.63 -8.61
C ILE A 170 1.51 11.51 -8.71
N THR A 171 1.63 12.51 -7.85
CA THR A 171 2.79 13.38 -7.73
C THR A 171 3.38 13.30 -6.32
N VAL A 172 4.66 12.97 -6.20
CA VAL A 172 5.38 12.88 -4.94
C VAL A 172 6.66 13.71 -5.02
N THR A 173 6.81 14.68 -4.13
CA THR A 173 8.01 15.51 -4.03
C THR A 173 8.62 15.38 -2.65
N ASP A 174 9.93 15.14 -2.56
CA ASP A 174 10.65 14.95 -1.28
C ASP A 174 10.06 13.81 -0.44
N GLY A 175 9.68 12.72 -1.12
CA GLY A 175 8.90 11.61 -0.58
C GLY A 175 9.08 10.32 -1.38
N ASN A 176 8.57 9.22 -0.86
CA ASN A 176 8.62 7.91 -1.50
C ASN A 176 7.22 7.48 -1.97
N LEU A 177 7.17 6.64 -3.02
CA LEU A 177 5.94 6.02 -3.51
C LEU A 177 6.15 4.52 -3.59
N LEU A 178 5.36 3.74 -2.85
CA LEU A 178 5.24 2.30 -3.02
C LEU A 178 3.81 1.96 -3.47
N MET A 179 3.70 1.20 -4.57
CA MET A 179 2.47 0.54 -5.00
C MET A 179 2.71 -0.96 -4.98
N CYS A 180 2.03 -1.68 -4.10
CA CYS A 180 2.12 -3.13 -3.97
C CYS A 180 0.76 -3.83 -4.08
N ALA A 181 0.62 -4.75 -5.03
CA ALA A 181 -0.60 -5.48 -5.30
C ALA A 181 -0.37 -6.98 -5.11
N ALA A 182 -1.36 -7.71 -4.61
CA ALA A 182 -1.35 -9.16 -4.61
C ALA A 182 -1.49 -9.70 -6.03
N GLU A 183 -2.24 -9.02 -6.89
CA GLU A 183 -2.37 -9.31 -8.30
C GLU A 183 -1.62 -8.21 -9.10
N ASP A 184 -2.32 -7.36 -9.87
CA ASP A 184 -1.71 -6.43 -10.80
C ASP A 184 -1.51 -5.01 -10.22
N VAL A 185 -0.43 -4.35 -10.66
CA VAL A 185 -0.29 -2.89 -10.57
C VAL A 185 -0.57 -2.28 -11.93
N ASN A 186 -1.79 -1.78 -12.14
CA ASN A 186 -2.27 -1.20 -13.38
C ASN A 186 -2.09 0.33 -13.40
N ILE A 187 -1.19 0.81 -14.26
CA ILE A 187 -0.79 2.23 -14.39
C ILE A 187 -1.37 2.79 -15.69
N MET A 188 -2.35 3.69 -15.54
CA MET A 188 -3.04 4.37 -16.63
C MET A 188 -2.84 5.89 -16.57
N GLY A 189 -2.57 6.44 -15.38
CA GLY A 189 -2.35 7.87 -15.16
C GLY A 189 -0.88 8.25 -15.08
N ALA A 190 -0.59 9.56 -15.11
CA ALA A 190 0.77 10.06 -14.92
C ALA A 190 1.30 9.76 -13.51
N ILE A 191 2.57 9.36 -13.41
CA ILE A 191 3.32 9.30 -12.14
C ILE A 191 4.47 10.29 -12.25
N THR A 192 4.63 11.16 -11.25
CA THR A 192 5.77 12.06 -11.11
C THR A 192 6.38 11.91 -9.73
N LEU A 193 7.65 11.54 -9.64
CA LEU A 193 8.39 11.50 -8.38
C LEU A 193 9.66 12.35 -8.47
N THR A 194 9.77 13.36 -7.61
CA THR A 194 10.94 14.24 -7.54
C THR A 194 11.59 14.12 -6.16
N ARG A 195 12.83 13.63 -6.13
CA ARG A 195 13.65 13.40 -4.92
C ARG A 195 12.97 12.48 -3.90
N GLY A 196 13.50 11.26 -3.77
CA GLY A 196 13.10 10.34 -2.70
C GLY A 196 13.68 10.75 -1.34
N THR A 197 13.05 10.31 -0.25
CA THR A 197 13.46 10.63 1.12
C THR A 197 13.91 9.39 1.91
N ASN A 198 14.89 9.56 2.79
CA ASN A 198 15.29 8.58 3.80
C ASN A 198 14.89 9.02 5.22
N ASP A 199 14.23 10.17 5.36
CA ASP A 199 13.83 10.68 6.67
C ASP A 199 12.77 9.75 7.28
N PRO A 200 13.07 9.06 8.40
CA PRO A 200 12.17 8.06 8.98
C PRO A 200 10.83 8.63 9.44
N THR A 201 10.72 9.95 9.63
CA THR A 201 9.46 10.59 10.05
C THR A 201 8.44 10.74 8.92
N ARG A 202 8.90 10.65 7.66
CA ARG A 202 8.06 10.83 6.46
C ARG A 202 8.28 9.77 5.39
N SER A 203 9.23 8.86 5.55
CA SER A 203 9.49 7.78 4.59
C SER A 203 8.45 6.68 4.62
N LEU A 204 7.64 6.61 5.70
CA LEU A 204 6.77 5.47 6.00
C LEU A 204 7.51 4.12 6.11
N GLY A 205 8.84 4.14 6.25
CA GLY A 205 9.67 2.92 6.16
C GLY A 205 9.77 2.33 4.75
N LEU A 206 9.30 3.04 3.72
CA LEU A 206 9.33 2.60 2.34
C LEU A 206 10.74 2.66 1.75
N PRO A 207 11.05 1.85 0.72
CA PRO A 207 12.23 2.05 -0.10
C PRO A 207 12.26 3.49 -0.65
N ARG A 208 13.45 4.09 -0.68
CA ARG A 208 13.61 5.44 -1.23
C ARG A 208 13.22 5.46 -2.71
N GLY A 209 12.42 6.44 -3.13
CA GLY A 209 12.05 6.64 -4.53
C GLY A 209 10.73 5.97 -4.93
N LEU A 210 10.66 5.47 -6.17
CA LEU A 210 9.48 4.80 -6.71
C LEU A 210 9.66 3.28 -6.64
N THR A 211 8.73 2.58 -6.01
CA THR A 211 8.67 1.11 -6.03
C THR A 211 7.32 0.64 -6.52
N LEU A 212 7.33 -0.27 -7.50
CA LEU A 212 6.15 -0.95 -8.03
C LEU A 212 6.33 -2.46 -7.81
N SER A 213 5.36 -3.12 -7.19
CA SER A 213 5.43 -4.55 -6.91
C SER A 213 4.09 -5.22 -7.16
N ALA A 214 4.06 -6.15 -8.10
CA ALA A 214 2.93 -7.06 -8.29
C ALA A 214 3.19 -8.41 -7.60
N ASP A 215 2.21 -9.30 -7.57
CA ASP A 215 2.31 -10.65 -7.00
C ASP A 215 2.90 -10.71 -5.59
N THR A 216 2.39 -9.85 -4.71
CA THR A 216 2.84 -9.84 -3.31
C THR A 216 2.26 -10.99 -2.48
N ASP A 217 1.33 -11.77 -3.01
CA ASP A 217 0.77 -12.96 -2.36
C ASP A 217 1.48 -14.28 -2.75
N GLY A 218 2.38 -14.23 -3.74
CA GLY A 218 3.27 -15.32 -4.10
C GLY A 218 2.61 -16.39 -4.99
N THR A 219 1.58 -16.03 -5.76
CA THR A 219 0.79 -16.95 -6.59
C THR A 219 1.44 -17.29 -7.92
N GLY A 220 2.45 -16.55 -8.36
CA GLY A 220 3.20 -16.78 -9.58
C GLY A 220 3.96 -18.12 -9.68
N PRO A 221 4.73 -18.31 -10.77
CA PRO A 221 5.11 -17.31 -11.77
C PRO A 221 4.06 -17.07 -12.86
N GLY A 222 4.31 -16.04 -13.66
CA GLY A 222 3.57 -15.73 -14.87
C GLY A 222 2.54 -14.62 -14.65
N ILE A 223 2.03 -14.07 -15.76
CA ILE A 223 1.09 -12.94 -15.71
C ILE A 223 -0.20 -13.24 -14.93
N ALA A 224 -0.57 -14.52 -14.80
CA ALA A 224 -1.74 -14.92 -14.02
C ALA A 224 -1.57 -14.79 -12.50
N GLY A 225 -0.32 -14.68 -12.01
CA GLY A 225 -0.02 -14.34 -10.62
C GLY A 225 0.05 -12.83 -10.36
N GLY A 226 -0.21 -12.00 -11.38
CA GLY A 226 -0.11 -10.54 -11.28
C GLY A 226 1.22 -9.98 -11.79
N THR A 227 1.17 -8.81 -12.42
CA THR A 227 2.32 -8.10 -12.99
C THR A 227 2.17 -6.58 -12.91
N VAL A 228 3.23 -5.85 -13.27
CA VAL A 228 3.17 -4.38 -13.37
C VAL A 228 2.84 -4.02 -14.80
N VAL A 229 1.70 -3.35 -15.01
CA VAL A 229 1.17 -3.03 -16.33
C VAL A 229 1.14 -1.52 -16.53
N PHE A 230 1.90 -1.01 -17.49
CA PHE A 230 1.69 0.33 -18.03
C PHE A 230 0.76 0.24 -19.23
N ASP A 231 -0.41 0.88 -19.14
CA ASP A 231 -1.35 0.95 -20.26
C ASP A 231 -0.66 1.52 -21.51
N SER A 232 -1.14 1.11 -22.68
CA SER A 232 -0.63 1.58 -23.98
C SER A 232 -0.68 3.10 -24.13
N LEU A 233 -1.65 3.77 -23.49
CA LEU A 233 -1.85 5.21 -23.53
C LEU A 233 -1.33 5.92 -22.27
N ALA A 234 -0.79 5.18 -21.30
CA ALA A 234 -0.25 5.78 -20.08
C ALA A 234 0.94 6.71 -20.42
N PRO A 235 0.96 7.94 -19.89
CA PRO A 235 2.16 8.78 -19.95
C PRO A 235 3.35 8.06 -19.32
N ARG A 236 4.56 8.36 -19.80
CA ARG A 236 5.78 7.88 -19.14
C ARG A 236 5.84 8.43 -17.71
N ALA A 237 6.14 7.58 -16.74
CA ALA A 237 6.37 8.05 -15.38
C ALA A 237 7.66 8.88 -15.33
N VAL A 238 7.62 10.05 -14.71
CA VAL A 238 8.74 10.98 -14.62
C VAL A 238 9.38 10.83 -13.24
N VAL A 239 10.66 10.47 -13.20
CA VAL A 239 11.40 10.34 -11.94
C VAL A 239 12.70 11.14 -11.98
N THR A 240 12.85 12.06 -11.04
CA THR A 240 14.01 12.96 -10.92
C THR A 240 14.74 12.70 -9.61
N ALA A 241 16.06 12.48 -9.67
CA ALA A 241 16.95 12.36 -8.51
C ALA A 241 16.54 11.28 -7.46
N ALA A 242 15.92 10.19 -7.91
CA ALA A 242 15.48 9.07 -7.07
C ALA A 242 15.56 7.73 -7.84
N PRO A 243 15.78 6.60 -7.16
CA PRO A 243 15.77 5.30 -7.83
C PRO A 243 14.34 4.84 -8.13
N VAL A 244 14.22 3.94 -9.11
CA VAL A 244 12.99 3.23 -9.45
C VAL A 244 13.25 1.73 -9.29
N THR A 245 12.37 1.03 -8.58
CA THR A 245 12.41 -0.43 -8.45
C THR A 245 11.10 -1.05 -8.90
N ILE A 246 11.16 -2.06 -9.76
CA ILE A 246 9.98 -2.77 -10.27
C ILE A 246 10.13 -4.27 -10.02
N TYR A 247 9.19 -4.86 -9.29
CA TYR A 247 9.06 -6.31 -9.10
C TYR A 247 7.84 -6.80 -9.87
N TYR A 248 8.03 -7.74 -10.79
CA TYR A 248 6.98 -8.16 -11.71
C TYR A 248 7.10 -9.63 -12.11
N ASN A 249 5.99 -10.26 -12.46
CA ASN A 249 6.01 -11.52 -13.19
C ASN A 249 6.14 -11.28 -14.70
N PRO A 250 7.11 -11.89 -15.38
CA PRO A 250 7.17 -11.85 -16.83
C PRO A 250 6.19 -12.86 -17.46
N ILE A 251 5.89 -12.72 -18.76
CA ILE A 251 5.17 -13.74 -19.54
C ILE A 251 5.96 -15.07 -19.53
N SER A 252 7.28 -14.96 -19.66
CA SER A 252 8.24 -16.04 -19.44
C SER A 252 9.60 -15.44 -19.03
N TYR A 253 10.44 -16.21 -18.34
CA TYR A 253 11.79 -15.74 -18.01
C TYR A 253 12.71 -15.51 -19.22
N THR A 254 12.32 -15.99 -20.41
CA THR A 254 13.03 -15.73 -21.67
C THR A 254 12.54 -14.47 -22.38
N ALA A 255 11.45 -13.88 -21.93
CA ALA A 255 10.87 -12.65 -22.47
C ALA A 255 10.64 -11.62 -21.34
N PRO A 256 11.70 -11.02 -20.77
CA PRO A 256 11.56 -9.98 -19.76
C PRO A 256 10.82 -8.76 -20.32
N THR A 257 9.89 -8.19 -19.54
CA THR A 257 9.28 -6.90 -19.84
C THR A 257 10.32 -5.77 -19.72
N ASP A 258 10.48 -4.96 -20.76
CA ASP A 258 11.33 -3.76 -20.70
C ASP A 258 10.52 -2.54 -20.23
N TYR A 259 10.77 -2.08 -19.01
CA TYR A 259 10.11 -0.89 -18.45
C TYR A 259 10.86 0.41 -18.73
N SER A 260 12.06 0.38 -19.32
CA SER A 260 12.85 1.60 -19.56
C SER A 260 12.15 2.60 -20.49
N THR A 261 11.35 2.08 -21.43
CA THR A 261 10.53 2.89 -22.36
C THR A 261 9.33 3.55 -21.68
N ARG A 262 8.93 3.07 -20.49
CA ARG A 262 7.81 3.58 -19.70
C ARG A 262 8.19 4.69 -18.73
N LEU A 263 9.48 5.05 -18.64
CA LEU A 263 10.01 5.99 -17.67
C LEU A 263 10.77 7.13 -18.33
N THR A 264 10.69 8.33 -17.78
CA THR A 264 11.59 9.45 -18.05
C THR A 264 12.43 9.69 -16.81
N LEU A 265 13.72 9.35 -16.86
CA LEU A 265 14.63 9.40 -15.73
C LEU A 265 15.64 10.54 -15.88
N THR A 266 15.77 11.40 -14.87
CA THR A 266 16.67 12.57 -14.88
C THR A 266 17.45 12.68 -13.58
N GLU A 267 18.54 13.46 -13.60
CA GLU A 267 19.35 13.80 -12.41
C GLU A 267 19.85 12.56 -11.63
N GLY A 268 20.31 11.54 -12.36
CA GLY A 268 20.83 10.31 -11.75
C GLY A 268 19.77 9.32 -11.27
N ALA A 269 18.49 9.55 -11.59
CA ALA A 269 17.46 8.53 -11.43
C ALA A 269 17.80 7.28 -12.27
N ALA A 270 17.58 6.09 -11.71
CA ALA A 270 17.95 4.82 -12.34
C ALA A 270 16.91 3.75 -12.05
N LEU A 271 16.60 2.94 -13.07
CA LEU A 271 15.69 1.80 -12.98
C LEU A 271 16.45 0.54 -12.55
N ARG A 272 15.89 -0.19 -11.59
CA ARG A 272 16.16 -1.60 -11.32
C ARG A 272 14.86 -2.38 -11.47
N GLN A 273 14.89 -3.46 -12.20
CA GLN A 273 13.72 -4.31 -12.40
C GLN A 273 14.09 -5.76 -12.13
N PHE A 274 13.19 -6.47 -11.47
CA PHE A 274 13.39 -7.82 -10.99
C PHE A 274 12.21 -8.68 -11.43
N MET A 275 12.51 -9.76 -12.14
CA MET A 275 11.51 -10.79 -12.42
C MET A 275 11.34 -11.62 -11.15
N LEU A 276 10.12 -11.72 -10.63
CA LEU A 276 9.85 -12.55 -9.46
C LEU A 276 10.08 -14.03 -9.78
N VAL A 277 10.67 -14.76 -8.82
CA VAL A 277 10.89 -16.21 -8.90
C VAL A 277 10.25 -16.93 -7.74
N PHE A 278 9.83 -18.17 -7.99
CA PHE A 278 9.01 -18.94 -7.07
C PHE A 278 9.61 -20.31 -6.87
N ALA A 279 9.76 -20.73 -5.62
CA ALA A 279 10.27 -22.04 -5.32
C ALA A 279 9.31 -23.14 -5.79
N ALA A 280 9.87 -24.23 -6.33
CA ALA A 280 9.12 -25.40 -6.75
C ALA A 280 9.09 -26.43 -5.61
N GLY A 281 7.95 -26.55 -4.93
CA GLY A 281 7.75 -27.56 -3.87
C GLY A 281 7.35 -28.95 -4.35
N GLY A 282 6.86 -29.07 -5.59
CA GLY A 282 6.47 -30.33 -6.22
C GLY A 282 5.25 -31.03 -5.58
N ASP A 283 4.73 -32.03 -6.30
CA ASP A 283 3.76 -32.98 -5.78
C ASP A 283 4.46 -34.06 -4.95
N ARG A 284 3.78 -34.57 -3.91
CA ARG A 284 4.27 -35.70 -3.12
C ARG A 284 3.12 -36.60 -2.65
N ALA A 285 3.44 -37.85 -2.34
CA ALA A 285 2.50 -38.74 -1.68
C ALA A 285 2.17 -38.28 -0.25
N PHE A 286 0.94 -38.53 0.20
CA PHE A 286 0.53 -38.21 1.56
C PHE A 286 1.35 -39.01 2.59
N ASN A 287 1.88 -38.31 3.59
CA ASN A 287 2.69 -38.90 4.66
C ASN A 287 2.36 -38.35 6.06
N GLY A 288 1.27 -37.58 6.20
CA GLY A 288 0.83 -37.02 7.48
C GLY A 288 1.68 -35.88 8.06
N THR A 289 2.73 -35.42 7.37
CA THR A 289 3.60 -34.31 7.82
C THR A 289 3.35 -33.05 7.01
N THR A 290 3.87 -31.90 7.44
CA THR A 290 3.87 -30.66 6.65
C THR A 290 5.18 -30.43 5.89
N ALA A 291 6.22 -31.25 6.06
CA ALA A 291 7.53 -30.98 5.47
C ALA A 291 7.51 -30.94 3.93
N ALA A 292 8.02 -29.87 3.32
CA ALA A 292 8.16 -29.72 1.88
C ALA A 292 9.63 -29.74 1.47
N THR A 293 9.92 -30.17 0.25
CA THR A 293 11.25 -30.08 -0.37
C THR A 293 11.17 -29.14 -1.56
N LEU A 294 11.98 -28.09 -1.56
CA LEU A 294 12.05 -27.17 -2.69
C LEU A 294 13.10 -27.67 -3.68
N SER A 295 12.68 -28.17 -4.83
CA SER A 295 13.55 -28.81 -5.83
C SER A 295 14.22 -27.82 -6.79
N GLY A 296 13.85 -26.54 -6.72
CA GLY A 296 14.38 -25.49 -7.58
C GLY A 296 13.42 -24.31 -7.70
N LEU A 297 13.44 -23.66 -8.86
CA LEU A 297 12.54 -22.57 -9.20
C LEU A 297 11.52 -23.01 -10.26
N LYS A 298 10.26 -22.66 -10.07
CA LYS A 298 9.20 -22.85 -11.08
C LYS A 298 9.60 -22.11 -12.36
N GLY A 299 9.42 -22.73 -13.52
CA GLY A 299 9.72 -22.15 -14.83
C GLY A 299 11.20 -22.08 -15.22
N SER A 300 12.11 -22.58 -14.37
CA SER A 300 13.54 -22.74 -14.67
C SER A 300 14.21 -21.49 -15.26
N PRO A 301 14.20 -20.32 -14.57
CA PRO A 301 14.89 -19.13 -15.02
C PRO A 301 16.38 -19.41 -15.26
N ALA A 302 16.88 -19.00 -16.43
CA ALA A 302 18.25 -19.31 -16.86
C ALA A 302 19.29 -18.59 -15.98
N GLY A 303 20.31 -19.33 -15.53
CA GLY A 303 21.43 -18.77 -14.78
C GLY A 303 21.10 -18.39 -13.32
N VAL A 304 19.97 -18.85 -12.80
CA VAL A 304 19.57 -18.67 -11.39
C VAL A 304 19.14 -19.98 -10.77
N THR A 305 19.60 -20.21 -9.54
CA THR A 305 19.29 -21.41 -8.75
C THR A 305 18.84 -21.03 -7.36
N LEU A 306 17.88 -21.77 -6.82
CA LEU A 306 17.49 -21.70 -5.42
C LEU A 306 18.49 -22.49 -4.57
N VAL A 307 19.07 -21.87 -3.54
CA VAL A 307 20.05 -22.49 -2.65
C VAL A 307 19.53 -22.50 -1.23
N ALA A 308 19.46 -23.70 -0.64
CA ALA A 308 19.15 -23.89 0.77
C ALA A 308 20.37 -23.54 1.63
N GLY A 309 20.25 -22.56 2.51
CA GLY A 309 21.25 -22.24 3.51
C GLY A 309 21.17 -23.14 4.75
N PRO A 310 22.10 -22.98 5.71
CA PRO A 310 22.01 -23.65 6.99
C PRO A 310 20.69 -23.35 7.71
N GLY A 311 19.98 -24.39 8.15
CA GLY A 311 18.70 -24.26 8.84
C GLY A 311 17.52 -23.93 7.93
N ALA A 312 17.68 -24.00 6.60
CA ALA A 312 16.57 -23.81 5.67
C ALA A 312 15.45 -24.84 5.91
N SER A 313 14.20 -24.37 5.88
CA SER A 313 13.03 -25.21 6.05
C SER A 313 11.91 -24.77 5.11
N ALA A 314 11.10 -25.72 4.68
CA ALA A 314 9.91 -25.47 3.88
C ALA A 314 8.79 -26.38 4.37
N ASN A 315 7.59 -25.83 4.52
CA ASN A 315 6.45 -26.53 5.08
C ASN A 315 5.17 -26.15 4.33
N TYR A 316 4.38 -27.14 3.95
CA TYR A 316 2.98 -26.92 3.58
C TYR A 316 2.22 -26.38 4.79
N ASP A 317 1.25 -25.49 4.55
CA ASP A 317 0.43 -24.93 5.63
C ASP A 317 -0.27 -26.02 6.44
N THR A 318 -0.66 -27.11 5.79
CA THR A 318 -1.39 -28.22 6.42
C THR A 318 -1.02 -29.58 5.79
N PRO A 319 -1.17 -30.71 6.51
CA PRO A 319 -0.82 -32.04 6.01
C PRO A 319 -1.87 -32.64 5.06
N GLU A 320 -3.08 -32.10 5.00
CA GLU A 320 -4.18 -32.70 4.23
C GLU A 320 -3.93 -32.64 2.72
N VAL A 321 -4.34 -33.71 2.05
CA VAL A 321 -4.28 -33.86 0.59
C VAL A 321 -5.08 -32.74 -0.09
N GLY A 322 -4.52 -32.19 -1.17
CA GLY A 322 -5.18 -31.22 -2.01
C GLY A 322 -4.23 -30.65 -3.06
N THR A 323 -4.76 -29.88 -4.00
CA THR A 323 -4.01 -29.14 -5.01
C THR A 323 -3.76 -27.70 -4.57
N GLY A 324 -2.71 -27.05 -5.10
CA GLY A 324 -2.45 -25.63 -4.82
C GLY A 324 -2.14 -25.33 -3.35
N LYS A 325 -1.58 -26.29 -2.63
CA LYS A 325 -1.22 -26.12 -1.21
C LYS A 325 -0.09 -25.09 -1.10
N ARG A 326 -0.29 -24.07 -0.27
CA ARG A 326 0.75 -23.07 0.03
C ARG A 326 1.90 -23.71 0.80
N ILE A 327 3.12 -23.25 0.48
CA ILE A 327 4.35 -23.62 1.18
C ILE A 327 4.96 -22.34 1.75
N THR A 328 5.19 -22.34 3.05
CA THR A 328 5.98 -21.31 3.73
C THR A 328 7.41 -21.81 3.89
N PHE A 329 8.41 -20.99 3.58
CA PHE A 329 9.82 -21.37 3.64
C PHE A 329 10.71 -20.23 4.15
N THR A 330 11.88 -20.60 4.68
CA THR A 330 12.89 -19.66 5.18
C THR A 330 14.30 -20.24 4.99
N GLY A 331 15.31 -19.37 5.01
CA GLY A 331 16.72 -19.76 4.90
C GLY A 331 17.19 -20.10 3.47
N TYR A 332 16.45 -19.68 2.45
CA TYR A 332 16.84 -19.86 1.05
C TYR A 332 17.39 -18.57 0.44
N THR A 333 18.29 -18.71 -0.54
CA THR A 333 18.89 -17.60 -1.29
C THR A 333 18.91 -17.92 -2.79
N LEU A 334 19.06 -16.89 -3.62
CA LEU A 334 19.32 -17.04 -5.05
C LEU A 334 20.82 -17.01 -5.31
N ALA A 335 21.29 -17.92 -6.17
CA ALA A 335 22.67 -17.97 -6.65
C ALA A 335 22.70 -18.13 -8.18
N GLY A 336 23.90 -17.99 -8.76
CA GLY A 336 24.12 -18.05 -10.21
C GLY A 336 24.44 -16.69 -10.81
N THR A 337 24.85 -16.70 -12.09
CA THR A 337 25.33 -15.50 -12.79
C THR A 337 24.26 -14.42 -12.95
N ASN A 338 22.99 -14.82 -12.97
CA ASN A 338 21.87 -13.92 -13.21
C ASN A 338 21.08 -13.59 -11.94
N ALA A 339 21.51 -14.05 -10.75
CA ALA A 339 20.73 -13.92 -9.51
C ALA A 339 20.38 -12.47 -9.16
N GLY A 340 21.21 -11.50 -9.53
CA GLY A 340 20.94 -10.07 -9.30
C GLY A 340 19.86 -9.45 -10.20
N ALA A 341 19.25 -10.22 -11.10
CA ALA A 341 18.15 -9.78 -11.98
C ALA A 341 16.76 -10.31 -11.54
N TYR A 342 16.70 -11.02 -10.41
CA TYR A 342 15.50 -11.65 -9.86
C TYR A 342 15.34 -11.33 -8.37
#